data_AF-A0A352XXR0-F1
#
_entry.id   AF-A0A352XXR0-F1
#
_cell.length_a   1.000
_cell.length_b   1.000
_cell.length_c   1.000
_cell.angle_alpha   90.00
_cell.angle_beta   90.00
_cell.angle_gamma   90.00
#
_symmetry.space_group_name_H-M   'P 1'
#
loop_
_entity.id
_entity.type
_entity.pdbx_description
1 polymer ?
#
loop_
_entity_poly.entity_id
_entity_poly.type
_entity_poly.pdbx_seq_one_letter_code
_entity_poly.pdbx_strand_id
1 'polypeptide(L)'
;SDSLTNALRGYASRFLLPLAQRLEDINQVLDTFLIEFERRKAGGAWQYPITLVVDEVGSMVSDIDKEEPLESDVSRKLKTVARICGQESRGFQMVGIFISQDAAGLSWLRKRALMVLAHQVMMWSERILVCNNNTTIAREMDTWPIGRTLAYGMAFSSGPIVVQQPIFRSRIVEANIPNLADNPFTPGRTIVNAVNSVETPSQAAPLRLVNDTESEGLDAQKEKDTSSVGNDVRGIIVRMHRAGDSLKKISDTVGLNGRKYPLFMAVCNELGMKKEKEA
;
A
#
# COMPACT_ATOMS: atom_id res chain seq x y z
N SER A 1 -24.07 -14.71 -7.64
CA SER A 1 -24.32 -13.59 -8.58
C SER A 1 -23.70 -12.35 -7.97
N ASP A 2 -22.54 -11.94 -8.44
CA ASP A 2 -21.73 -10.87 -7.85
C ASP A 2 -22.36 -9.48 -8.07
N SER A 3 -22.53 -8.74 -6.97
CA SER A 3 -23.20 -7.43 -6.89
C SER A 3 -22.43 -6.38 -7.69
N LEU A 4 -21.09 -6.41 -7.63
CA LEU A 4 -20.23 -5.44 -8.30
C LEU A 4 -20.27 -5.64 -9.82
N THR A 5 -20.12 -6.89 -10.27
CA THR A 5 -20.18 -7.22 -11.70
C THR A 5 -21.48 -6.75 -12.37
N ASN A 6 -22.62 -6.88 -11.69
CA ASN A 6 -23.91 -6.38 -12.20
C ASN A 6 -23.97 -4.85 -12.25
N ALA A 7 -23.40 -4.17 -11.26
CA ALA A 7 -23.33 -2.70 -11.23
C ALA A 7 -22.41 -2.14 -12.33
N LEU A 8 -21.33 -2.86 -12.66
CA LEU A 8 -20.33 -2.45 -13.64
C LEU A 8 -20.67 -2.85 -15.08
N ARG A 9 -21.59 -3.80 -15.30
CA ARG A 9 -21.93 -4.32 -16.64
C ARG A 9 -22.31 -3.21 -17.62
N GLY A 10 -23.05 -2.20 -17.18
CA GLY A 10 -23.42 -1.03 -18.01
C GLY A 10 -22.26 -0.13 -18.42
N TYR A 11 -21.08 -0.32 -17.81
CA TYR A 11 -19.86 0.43 -18.05
C TYR A 11 -18.77 -0.40 -18.71
N ALA A 12 -19.06 -1.64 -19.12
CA ALA A 12 -18.05 -2.57 -19.64
C ALA A 12 -17.22 -1.98 -20.79
N SER A 13 -17.86 -1.24 -21.70
CA SER A 13 -17.20 -0.57 -22.83
C SER A 13 -16.30 0.62 -22.45
N ARG A 14 -16.32 1.04 -21.18
CA ARG A 14 -15.51 2.14 -20.66
C ARG A 14 -14.17 1.68 -20.10
N PHE A 15 -14.00 0.38 -19.85
CA PHE A 15 -12.76 -0.14 -19.32
C PHE A 15 -11.73 -0.37 -20.44
N LEU A 16 -10.46 -0.10 -20.11
CA LEU A 16 -9.32 -0.36 -20.99
C LEU A 16 -9.11 -1.85 -21.24
N LEU A 17 -9.46 -2.69 -20.26
CA LEU A 17 -9.43 -4.15 -20.32
C LEU A 17 -10.74 -4.70 -19.74
N PRO A 18 -11.16 -5.92 -20.12
CA PRO A 18 -12.31 -6.57 -19.51
C PRO A 18 -12.18 -6.69 -17.98
N LEU A 19 -13.31 -6.80 -17.28
CA LEU A 19 -13.32 -7.09 -15.85
C LEU A 19 -12.71 -8.48 -15.62
N ALA A 20 -11.53 -8.52 -15.02
CA ALA A 20 -10.82 -9.75 -14.72
C ALA A 20 -11.38 -10.40 -13.45
N GLN A 21 -11.83 -11.65 -13.57
CA GLN A 21 -12.36 -12.45 -12.45
C GLN A 21 -11.58 -13.74 -12.21
N ARG A 22 -10.91 -14.26 -13.25
CA ARG A 22 -10.08 -15.46 -13.16
C ARG A 22 -8.63 -15.06 -12.90
N LEU A 23 -7.88 -15.94 -12.25
CA LEU A 23 -6.47 -15.68 -11.92
C LEU A 23 -5.62 -15.35 -13.15
N GLU A 24 -5.88 -16.00 -14.29
CA GLU A 24 -5.15 -15.76 -15.55
C GLU A 24 -5.41 -14.35 -16.07
N ASP A 25 -6.68 -13.92 -16.07
CA ASP A 25 -7.09 -12.59 -16.52
C ASP A 25 -6.52 -11.52 -15.59
N ILE A 26 -6.56 -11.77 -14.27
CA ILE A 26 -5.98 -10.88 -13.25
C ILE A 26 -4.48 -10.74 -13.50
N ASN A 27 -3.78 -11.86 -13.73
CA ASN A 27 -2.35 -11.86 -13.99
C ASN A 27 -2.01 -11.05 -15.24
N GLN A 28 -2.79 -11.21 -16.32
CA GLN A 28 -2.62 -10.46 -17.56
C GLN A 28 -2.84 -8.95 -17.36
N VAL A 29 -3.86 -8.55 -16.59
CA VAL A 29 -4.10 -7.13 -16.27
C VAL A 29 -2.93 -6.55 -15.48
N LEU A 30 -2.41 -7.28 -14.49
CA LEU A 30 -1.26 -6.85 -13.70
C LEU A 30 0.00 -6.72 -14.55
N ASP A 31 0.26 -7.67 -15.45
CA ASP A 31 1.37 -7.60 -16.40
C ASP A 31 1.24 -6.39 -17.32
N THR A 32 0.05 -6.16 -17.87
CA THR A 32 -0.21 -5.00 -18.73
C THR A 32 0.08 -3.69 -17.98
N PHE A 33 -0.35 -3.59 -16.72
CA PHE A 33 -0.09 -2.42 -15.89
C PHE A 33 1.42 -2.22 -15.63
N LEU A 34 2.14 -3.29 -15.30
CA LEU A 34 3.59 -3.23 -15.04
C LEU A 34 4.39 -2.88 -16.30
N ILE A 35 4.06 -3.49 -17.44
CA ILE A 35 4.69 -3.21 -18.74
C ILE A 35 4.46 -1.75 -19.12
N GLU A 36 3.24 -1.24 -18.99
CA GLU A 36 2.92 0.15 -19.29
C GLU A 36 3.66 1.12 -18.35
N PHE A 37 3.79 0.78 -17.07
CA PHE A 37 4.57 1.57 -16.13
C PHE A 37 6.04 1.67 -16.54
N GLU A 38 6.69 0.55 -16.86
CA GLU A 38 8.08 0.55 -17.31
C GLU A 38 8.25 1.30 -18.64
N ARG A 39 7.29 1.17 -19.57
CA ARG A 39 7.27 1.92 -20.83
C ARG A 39 7.22 3.44 -20.59
N ARG A 40 6.34 3.91 -19.70
CA ARG A 40 6.26 5.34 -19.34
C ARG A 40 7.51 5.82 -18.61
N LYS A 41 8.06 4.99 -17.73
CA LYS A 41 9.32 5.25 -17.02
C LYS A 41 10.51 5.38 -17.96
N ALA A 42 10.53 4.62 -19.06
CA ALA A 42 11.50 4.73 -20.14
C ALA A 42 11.28 5.93 -21.10
N GLY A 43 10.36 6.84 -20.77
CA GLY A 43 10.06 8.03 -21.60
C GLY A 43 9.05 7.79 -22.71
N GLY A 44 8.38 6.63 -22.74
CA GLY A 44 7.32 6.37 -23.71
C GLY A 44 6.15 7.33 -23.53
N ALA A 45 5.69 7.97 -24.61
CA ALA A 45 4.57 8.91 -24.56
C ALA A 45 3.26 8.23 -24.08
N TRP A 46 2.42 8.97 -23.37
CA TRP A 46 1.08 8.51 -22.99
C TRP A 46 0.08 9.65 -23.12
N GLN A 47 -1.17 9.30 -23.41
CA GLN A 47 -2.23 10.28 -23.66
C GLN A 47 -3.25 10.35 -22.50
N TYR A 48 -3.37 9.29 -21.70
CA TYR A 48 -4.40 9.17 -20.67
C TYR A 48 -3.83 8.64 -19.34
N PRO A 49 -4.41 9.08 -18.20
CA PRO A 49 -4.17 8.48 -16.91
C PRO A 49 -4.71 7.05 -16.89
N ILE A 50 -4.06 6.15 -16.12
CA ILE A 50 -4.52 4.78 -15.93
C ILE A 50 -4.83 4.56 -14.46
N THR A 51 -6.02 4.03 -14.17
CA THR A 51 -6.43 3.61 -12.83
C THR A 51 -6.65 2.11 -12.82
N LEU A 52 -5.90 1.40 -11.99
CA LEU A 52 -6.19 0.01 -11.65
C LEU A 52 -7.11 -0.01 -10.44
N VAL A 53 -8.24 -0.71 -10.54
CA VAL A 53 -9.14 -0.96 -9.40
C VAL A 53 -9.09 -2.44 -9.09
N VAL A 54 -8.74 -2.77 -7.85
CA VAL A 54 -8.67 -4.15 -7.35
C VAL A 54 -9.68 -4.27 -6.22
N ASP A 55 -10.76 -5.00 -6.49
CA ASP A 55 -11.73 -5.36 -5.46
C ASP A 55 -11.26 -6.58 -4.67
N GLU A 56 -11.64 -6.64 -3.39
CA GLU A 56 -11.31 -7.72 -2.46
C GLU A 56 -9.83 -8.18 -2.50
N VAL A 57 -8.90 -7.22 -2.43
CA VAL A 57 -7.45 -7.47 -2.53
C VAL A 57 -6.90 -8.35 -1.40
N GLY A 58 -7.61 -8.43 -0.27
CA GLY A 58 -7.21 -9.27 0.87
C GLY A 58 -7.09 -10.74 0.49
N SER A 59 -8.11 -11.28 -0.18
CA SER A 59 -8.17 -12.67 -0.63
C SER A 59 -7.02 -13.04 -1.57
N MET A 60 -6.65 -12.14 -2.49
CA MET A 60 -5.58 -12.37 -3.48
C MET A 60 -4.16 -12.31 -2.92
N VAL A 61 -4.00 -12.00 -1.62
CA VAL A 61 -2.69 -11.79 -1.01
C VAL A 61 -2.48 -12.62 0.25
N SER A 62 -3.52 -12.78 1.06
CA SER A 62 -3.44 -13.46 2.37
C SER A 62 -3.77 -14.94 2.30
N ASP A 63 -4.70 -15.33 1.43
CA ASP A 63 -5.28 -16.68 1.37
C ASP A 63 -4.76 -17.50 0.17
N ILE A 64 -3.52 -17.26 -0.25
CA ILE A 64 -2.93 -17.91 -1.43
C ILE A 64 -2.28 -19.26 -1.10
N ASP A 65 -2.42 -20.22 -2.02
CA ASP A 65 -1.55 -21.39 -2.08
C ASP A 65 -0.19 -20.98 -2.65
N LYS A 66 0.86 -21.10 -1.81
CA LYS A 66 2.22 -20.73 -2.22
C LYS A 66 2.85 -21.76 -3.15
N GLU A 67 2.30 -22.97 -3.19
CA GLU A 67 2.73 -24.04 -4.09
C GLU A 67 2.13 -23.87 -5.48
N GLU A 68 1.02 -23.13 -5.60
CA GLU A 68 0.43 -22.76 -6.89
C GLU A 68 1.19 -21.58 -7.52
N PRO A 69 1.86 -21.78 -8.68
CA PRO A 69 2.70 -20.73 -9.26
C PRO A 69 1.92 -19.47 -9.66
N LEU A 70 0.68 -19.63 -10.13
CA LEU A 70 -0.12 -18.51 -10.63
C LEU A 70 -0.63 -17.60 -9.50
N GLU A 71 -1.13 -18.18 -8.41
CA GLU A 71 -1.56 -17.42 -7.22
C GLU A 71 -0.39 -16.66 -6.59
N SER A 72 0.75 -17.32 -6.45
CA SER A 72 1.99 -16.71 -5.96
C SER A 72 2.46 -15.56 -6.85
N ASP A 73 2.36 -15.72 -8.18
CA ASP A 73 2.72 -14.69 -9.15
C ASP A 73 1.79 -13.47 -9.07
N VAL A 74 0.48 -13.69 -9.00
CA VAL A 74 -0.54 -12.64 -8.83
C VAL A 74 -0.31 -11.87 -7.52
N SER A 75 -0.12 -12.55 -6.39
CA SER A 75 0.15 -11.92 -5.09
C SER A 75 1.43 -11.08 -5.12
N ARG A 76 2.50 -11.59 -5.74
CA ARG A 76 3.77 -10.88 -5.92
C ARG A 76 3.61 -9.63 -6.78
N LYS A 77 2.89 -9.74 -7.91
CA LYS A 77 2.62 -8.60 -8.81
C LYS A 77 1.74 -7.56 -8.15
N LEU A 78 0.68 -7.95 -7.45
CA LEU A 78 -0.18 -7.03 -6.68
C LEU A 78 0.62 -6.21 -5.66
N LYS A 79 1.49 -6.86 -4.88
CA LYS A 79 2.39 -6.17 -3.93
C LYS A 79 3.31 -5.20 -4.63
N THR A 80 3.81 -5.57 -5.81
CA THR A 80 4.69 -4.73 -6.63
C THR A 80 3.95 -3.53 -7.18
N VAL A 81 2.76 -3.71 -7.74
CA VAL A 81 1.90 -2.64 -8.25
C VAL A 81 1.52 -1.67 -7.14
N ALA A 82 1.08 -2.16 -5.99
CA ALA A 82 0.78 -1.32 -4.83
C ALA A 82 1.98 -0.48 -4.36
N ARG A 83 3.18 -1.06 -4.36
CA ARG A 83 4.42 -0.36 -4.05
C ARG A 83 4.72 0.75 -5.07
N ILE A 84 4.61 0.43 -6.36
CA ILE A 84 4.79 1.39 -7.46
C ILE A 84 3.79 2.54 -7.33
N CYS A 85 2.51 2.24 -7.10
CA CYS A 85 1.45 3.23 -6.90
C CYS A 85 1.71 4.17 -5.72
N GLY A 86 2.25 3.62 -4.62
CA GLY A 86 2.56 4.40 -3.42
C GLY A 86 3.82 5.25 -3.52
N GLN A 87 4.75 4.96 -4.43
CA GLN A 87 6.11 5.53 -4.40
C GLN A 87 6.57 6.18 -5.70
N GLU A 88 6.25 5.60 -6.85
CA GLU A 88 6.90 5.92 -8.12
C GLU A 88 5.92 6.45 -9.19
N SER A 89 4.68 5.96 -9.21
CA SER A 89 3.78 6.13 -10.35
C SER A 89 3.14 7.52 -10.49
N ARG A 90 3.29 8.40 -9.50
CA ARG A 90 2.65 9.73 -9.46
C ARG A 90 3.01 10.59 -10.68
N GLY A 91 4.28 10.58 -11.08
CA GLY A 91 4.76 11.32 -12.26
C GLY A 91 4.30 10.74 -13.58
N PHE A 92 3.76 9.52 -13.57
CA PHE A 92 3.37 8.78 -14.77
C PHE A 92 1.84 8.68 -14.94
N GLN A 93 1.06 9.37 -14.09
CA GLN A 93 -0.41 9.35 -14.11
C GLN A 93 -1.01 7.94 -14.05
N MET A 94 -0.35 7.04 -13.31
CA MET A 94 -0.86 5.69 -13.07
C MET A 94 -1.18 5.56 -11.57
N VAL A 95 -2.40 5.14 -11.24
CA VAL A 95 -2.86 5.03 -9.85
C VAL A 95 -3.52 3.68 -9.60
N GLY A 96 -3.50 3.24 -8.34
CA GLY A 96 -4.14 2.01 -7.90
C GLY A 96 -5.15 2.31 -6.79
N ILE A 97 -6.35 1.74 -6.90
CA ILE A 97 -7.37 1.70 -5.87
C ILE A 97 -7.50 0.25 -5.42
N PHE A 98 -7.27 0.00 -4.14
CA PHE A 98 -7.29 -1.33 -3.54
C PHE A 98 -8.38 -1.36 -2.48
N ILE A 99 -9.33 -2.28 -2.63
CA ILE A 99 -10.53 -2.39 -1.80
C ILE A 99 -10.46 -3.72 -1.06
N SER A 100 -10.86 -3.72 0.21
CA SER A 100 -10.95 -4.92 1.05
C SER A 100 -12.03 -4.72 2.09
N GLN A 101 -12.71 -5.80 2.45
CA GLN A 101 -13.63 -5.82 3.59
C GLN A 101 -12.90 -6.06 4.92
N ASP A 102 -11.73 -6.69 4.88
CA ASP A 102 -10.86 -6.91 6.04
C ASP A 102 -9.68 -5.93 6.03
N ALA A 103 -9.55 -5.07 7.05
CA ALA A 103 -8.46 -4.11 7.13
C ALA A 103 -7.19 -4.69 7.76
N ALA A 104 -7.29 -5.78 8.53
CA ALA A 104 -6.13 -6.54 8.99
C ALA A 104 -5.34 -7.10 7.79
N GLY A 105 -6.05 -7.69 6.82
CA GLY A 105 -5.51 -8.14 5.52
C GLY A 105 -4.78 -7.06 4.72
N LEU A 106 -4.99 -5.77 5.02
CA LEU A 106 -4.32 -4.64 4.35
C LEU A 106 -3.13 -4.06 5.12
N SER A 107 -2.63 -4.73 6.16
CA SER A 107 -1.43 -4.31 6.90
C SER A 107 -0.23 -3.99 6.01
N TRP A 108 -0.03 -4.78 4.95
CA TRP A 108 1.05 -4.60 3.99
C TRP A 108 0.87 -3.37 3.08
N LEU A 109 -0.39 -2.98 2.78
CA LEU A 109 -0.74 -1.81 1.96
C LEU A 109 -0.59 -0.49 2.73
N ARG A 110 -0.79 -0.48 4.04
CA ARG A 110 -0.82 0.75 4.86
C ARG A 110 0.44 1.61 4.77
N LYS A 111 1.61 1.01 4.52
CA LYS A 111 2.87 1.77 4.33
C LYS A 111 3.01 2.39 2.94
N ARG A 112 2.11 2.06 2.01
CA ARG A 112 2.13 2.47 0.60
C ARG A 112 0.92 3.31 0.22
N ALA A 113 -0.20 3.15 0.93
CA ALA A 113 -1.42 3.90 0.69
C ALA A 113 -1.20 5.40 0.93
N LEU A 114 -1.51 6.20 -0.08
CA LEU A 114 -1.39 7.67 -0.01
C LEU A 114 -2.62 8.31 0.61
N MET A 115 -3.75 7.67 0.42
CA MET A 115 -5.06 8.03 0.92
C MET A 115 -5.78 6.75 1.34
N VAL A 116 -6.50 6.83 2.46
CA VAL A 116 -7.34 5.76 2.97
C VAL A 116 -8.75 6.29 3.09
N LEU A 117 -9.70 5.51 2.57
CA LEU A 117 -11.13 5.71 2.73
C LEU A 117 -11.66 4.54 3.54
N ALA A 118 -12.14 4.80 4.75
CA ALA A 118 -12.66 3.79 5.65
C ALA A 118 -14.15 3.99 5.86
N HIS A 119 -14.93 2.94 5.60
CA HIS A 119 -16.36 2.87 5.89
C HIS A 119 -16.59 2.19 7.25
N GLN A 120 -17.87 2.01 7.61
CA GLN A 120 -18.26 1.27 8.79
C GLN A 120 -17.66 -0.15 8.80
N VAL A 121 -17.00 -0.51 9.90
CA VAL A 121 -16.54 -1.88 10.18
C VAL A 121 -17.06 -2.35 11.54
N MET A 122 -17.32 -3.66 11.65
CA MET A 122 -18.04 -4.21 12.81
C MET A 122 -17.15 -4.43 14.02
N MET A 123 -15.93 -4.95 13.84
CA MET A 123 -15.08 -5.31 14.97
C MET A 123 -14.35 -4.09 15.54
N TRP A 124 -14.33 -3.95 16.88
CA TRP A 124 -13.64 -2.84 17.55
C TRP A 124 -12.16 -2.75 17.18
N SER A 125 -11.46 -3.88 17.07
CA SER A 125 -10.06 -3.94 16.62
C SER A 125 -9.88 -3.36 15.22
N GLU A 126 -10.76 -3.72 14.29
CA GLU A 126 -10.78 -3.18 12.91
C GLU A 126 -11.07 -1.69 12.92
N ARG A 127 -12.01 -1.21 13.75
CA ARG A 127 -12.32 0.22 13.86
C ARG A 127 -11.10 1.04 14.27
N ILE A 128 -10.39 0.58 15.29
CA ILE A 128 -9.14 1.22 15.74
C ILE A 128 -8.11 1.23 14.62
N LEU A 129 -8.00 0.12 13.89
CA LEU A 129 -7.07 -0.04 12.78
C LEU A 129 -7.36 0.93 11.64
N VAL A 130 -8.60 0.95 11.14
CA VAL A 130 -8.99 1.80 10.00
C VAL A 130 -9.01 3.28 10.38
N CYS A 131 -9.30 3.60 11.63
CA CYS A 131 -9.28 4.97 12.17
C CYS A 131 -7.88 5.45 12.56
N ASN A 132 -6.82 4.70 12.22
CA ASN A 132 -5.44 5.04 12.55
C ASN A 132 -5.25 5.38 14.04
N ASN A 133 -5.80 4.53 14.92
CA ASN A 133 -5.83 4.65 16.38
C ASN A 133 -6.64 5.84 16.95
N ASN A 134 -7.44 6.54 16.14
CA ASN A 134 -8.37 7.56 16.66
C ASN A 134 -9.58 6.89 17.32
N THR A 135 -9.52 6.74 18.64
CA THR A 135 -10.55 6.07 19.45
C THR A 135 -11.89 6.82 19.45
N THR A 136 -11.90 8.15 19.30
CA THR A 136 -13.13 8.95 19.24
C THR A 136 -13.93 8.60 18.01
N ILE A 137 -13.31 8.67 16.82
CA ILE A 137 -13.97 8.32 15.55
C ILE A 137 -14.36 6.84 15.55
N ALA A 138 -13.49 5.96 16.06
CA ALA A 138 -13.76 4.53 16.13
C ALA A 138 -15.02 4.19 16.96
N ARG A 139 -15.33 4.95 18.03
CA ARG A 139 -16.56 4.76 18.82
C ARG A 139 -17.82 5.12 18.03
N GLU A 140 -17.76 6.21 17.26
CA GLU A 140 -18.90 6.68 16.47
C GLU A 140 -19.21 5.75 15.29
N MET A 141 -18.18 5.10 14.74
CA MET A 141 -18.25 4.26 13.53
C MET A 141 -19.27 3.13 13.61
N ASP A 142 -19.61 2.65 14.81
CA ASP A 142 -20.63 1.59 15.00
C ASP A 142 -22.00 1.97 14.44
N THR A 143 -22.32 3.25 14.50
CA THR A 143 -23.67 3.77 14.19
C THR A 143 -23.72 4.49 12.86
N TRP A 144 -22.66 4.38 12.07
CA TRP A 144 -22.54 5.11 10.83
C TRP A 144 -23.57 4.65 9.81
N PRO A 145 -24.27 5.58 9.15
CA PRO A 145 -25.12 5.22 8.03
C PRO A 145 -24.28 4.79 6.83
N ILE A 146 -24.90 4.07 5.90
CA ILE A 146 -24.28 3.68 4.63
C ILE A 146 -23.71 4.93 3.92
N GLY A 147 -22.46 4.81 3.45
CA GLY A 147 -21.75 5.89 2.76
C GLY A 147 -21.08 6.91 3.69
N ARG A 148 -21.22 6.81 5.03
CA ARG A 148 -20.35 7.57 5.93
C ARG A 148 -18.91 7.04 5.81
N THR A 149 -17.96 7.94 5.64
CA THR A 149 -16.58 7.60 5.32
C THR A 149 -15.61 8.49 6.10
N LEU A 150 -14.62 7.86 6.73
CA LEU A 150 -13.40 8.52 7.18
C LEU A 150 -12.43 8.60 6.01
N ALA A 151 -11.96 9.79 5.68
CA ALA A 151 -10.92 10.01 4.69
C ALA A 151 -9.69 10.63 5.37
N TYR A 152 -8.51 10.05 5.10
CA TYR A 152 -7.24 10.58 5.58
C TYR A 152 -6.09 10.19 4.65
N GLY A 153 -4.93 10.84 4.82
CA GLY A 153 -3.74 10.61 4.01
C GLY A 153 -3.05 11.91 3.62
N MET A 154 -2.10 11.81 2.69
CA MET A 154 -1.26 12.95 2.29
C MET A 154 -2.03 14.12 1.68
N ALA A 155 -3.23 13.88 1.14
CA ALA A 155 -4.08 14.91 0.56
C ALA A 155 -4.83 15.75 1.61
N PHE A 156 -4.84 15.36 2.89
CA PHE A 156 -5.62 15.99 3.95
C PHE A 156 -4.71 16.69 4.95
N SER A 157 -4.26 17.91 4.61
CA SER A 157 -3.32 18.70 5.42
C SER A 157 -3.84 19.03 6.82
N SER A 158 -5.15 19.17 6.99
CA SER A 158 -5.79 19.49 8.27
C SER A 158 -6.09 18.25 9.12
N GLY A 159 -5.64 17.06 8.68
CA GLY A 159 -5.92 15.79 9.34
C GLY A 159 -7.16 15.06 8.80
N PRO A 160 -7.56 13.96 9.45
CA PRO A 160 -8.66 13.12 9.00
C PRO A 160 -10.00 13.87 8.96
N ILE A 161 -10.83 13.58 7.96
CA ILE A 161 -12.18 14.13 7.83
C ILE A 161 -13.21 13.01 7.77
N VAL A 162 -14.38 13.24 8.37
CA VAL A 162 -15.53 12.33 8.27
C VAL A 162 -16.59 12.98 7.38
N VAL A 163 -16.92 12.31 6.28
CA VAL A 163 -17.86 12.82 5.28
C VAL A 163 -18.99 11.84 5.03
N GLN A 164 -20.14 12.33 4.58
CA GLN A 164 -21.22 11.50 4.06
C GLN A 164 -21.12 11.45 2.54
N GLN A 165 -20.81 10.29 1.97
CA GLN A 165 -20.82 10.11 0.53
C GLN A 165 -22.26 10.03 0.00
N PRO A 166 -22.49 10.53 -1.23
CA PRO A 166 -23.77 10.33 -1.90
C PRO A 166 -23.99 8.84 -2.15
N ILE A 167 -25.20 8.36 -1.86
CA ILE A 167 -25.58 6.98 -2.15
C ILE A 167 -25.73 6.83 -3.66
N PHE A 168 -24.79 6.11 -4.27
CA PHE A 168 -24.88 5.80 -5.69
C PHE A 168 -26.00 4.79 -5.94
N ARG A 169 -26.94 5.14 -6.80
CA ARG A 169 -27.93 4.21 -7.35
C ARG A 169 -27.49 3.90 -8.77
N SER A 170 -27.30 2.61 -9.07
CA SER A 170 -26.95 2.17 -10.43
C SER A 170 -27.97 2.73 -11.43
N ARG A 171 -27.47 3.30 -12.51
CA ARG A 171 -28.27 3.80 -13.63
C ARG A 171 -27.76 3.13 -14.89
N ILE A 172 -28.67 2.76 -15.79
CA ILE A 172 -28.30 2.35 -17.14
C ILE A 172 -27.73 3.60 -17.83
N VAL A 173 -26.46 3.56 -18.19
CA VAL A 173 -25.81 4.64 -18.93
C VAL A 173 -26.00 4.31 -20.40
N GLU A 174 -26.85 5.09 -21.10
CA GLU A 174 -26.90 5.03 -22.55
C GLU A 174 -25.49 5.33 -23.08
N ALA A 175 -25.01 4.48 -23.99
CA ALA A 175 -23.69 4.56 -24.60
C ALA A 175 -23.59 5.74 -25.58
N ASN A 176 -24.07 6.93 -25.23
CA ASN A 176 -23.84 8.14 -26.01
C ASN A 176 -22.53 8.75 -25.51
N ILE A 177 -21.44 8.36 -26.16
CA ILE A 177 -20.10 8.84 -25.83
C ILE A 177 -19.58 9.66 -27.01
N PRO A 178 -19.41 10.98 -26.85
CA PRO A 178 -18.62 11.73 -27.80
C PRO A 178 -17.15 11.27 -27.68
N ASN A 179 -16.58 10.76 -28.77
CA ASN A 179 -15.14 10.57 -29.01
C ASN A 179 -14.31 10.12 -27.79
N LEU A 180 -14.47 8.87 -27.34
CA LEU A 180 -13.37 8.21 -26.63
C LEU A 180 -12.26 7.94 -27.65
N ALA A 181 -11.03 8.36 -27.34
CA ALA A 181 -9.85 7.97 -28.11
C ALA A 181 -9.74 6.44 -28.19
N ASP A 182 -9.11 5.92 -29.25
CA ASP A 182 -8.94 4.48 -29.45
C ASP A 182 -8.28 3.81 -28.25
N ASN A 183 -8.80 2.63 -27.88
CA ASN A 183 -8.22 1.86 -26.78
C ASN A 183 -6.81 1.37 -27.17
N PRO A 184 -5.76 1.82 -26.47
CA PRO A 184 -4.37 1.42 -26.72
C PRO A 184 -4.09 -0.08 -26.46
N PHE A 185 -4.94 -0.75 -25.66
CA PHE A 185 -4.75 -2.11 -25.18
C PHE A 185 -5.63 -3.08 -25.97
N THR A 186 -5.64 -2.92 -27.29
CA THR A 186 -6.41 -3.79 -28.17
C THR A 186 -5.91 -5.24 -28.05
N PRO A 187 -6.79 -6.21 -27.78
CA PRO A 187 -6.40 -7.61 -27.68
C PRO A 187 -5.70 -8.06 -28.97
N GLY A 188 -4.46 -8.57 -28.86
CA GLY A 188 -3.68 -9.05 -30.00
C GLY A 188 -2.58 -8.12 -30.52
N ARG A 189 -2.40 -6.92 -29.94
CA ARG A 189 -1.27 -6.05 -30.27
C ARG A 189 -0.08 -6.34 -29.33
N THR A 190 0.88 -7.13 -29.80
CA THR A 190 2.17 -7.29 -29.11
C THR A 190 2.82 -5.92 -29.01
N ILE A 191 3.04 -5.41 -27.80
CA ILE A 191 3.83 -4.19 -27.58
C ILE A 191 5.26 -4.54 -27.94
N VAL A 192 5.66 -4.24 -29.17
CA VAL A 192 7.04 -4.40 -29.63
C VAL A 192 7.86 -3.28 -29.01
N ASN A 193 8.72 -3.63 -28.04
CA ASN A 193 9.69 -2.69 -27.48
C ASN A 193 10.72 -2.34 -28.56
N ALA A 194 10.62 -1.15 -29.16
CA ALA A 194 11.76 -0.52 -29.81
C ALA A 194 12.63 0.08 -28.70
N VAL A 195 13.68 -0.65 -28.30
CA VAL A 195 14.72 -0.11 -27.42
C VAL A 195 15.52 0.90 -28.23
N ASN A 196 15.13 2.18 -28.16
CA ASN A 196 15.96 3.26 -28.68
C ASN A 196 16.88 3.74 -27.56
N SER A 197 18.18 3.52 -27.77
CA SER A 197 19.29 4.09 -26.99
C SER A 197 19.44 5.59 -27.31
N VAL A 198 18.55 6.42 -26.76
CA VAL A 198 18.65 7.88 -26.87
C VAL A 198 18.61 8.50 -25.48
N GLU A 199 19.56 9.42 -25.28
CA GLU A 199 20.00 10.03 -24.04
C GLU A 199 18.89 10.53 -23.12
N THR A 200 19.12 10.28 -21.83
CA THR A 200 18.31 10.68 -20.67
C THR A 200 18.12 12.21 -20.61
N PRO A 201 16.89 12.74 -20.60
CA PRO A 201 16.67 14.13 -20.21
C PRO A 201 16.96 14.31 -18.72
N SER A 202 17.83 15.27 -18.39
CA SER A 202 18.34 15.59 -17.04
C SER A 202 17.32 16.24 -16.09
N GLN A 203 16.02 15.91 -16.16
CA GLN A 203 14.99 16.52 -15.33
C GLN A 203 14.06 15.49 -14.66
N ALA A 204 14.64 14.71 -13.76
CA ALA A 204 13.94 14.16 -12.61
C ALA A 204 14.86 14.31 -11.40
N ALA A 205 14.98 15.54 -10.88
CA ALA A 205 15.65 15.75 -9.61
C ALA A 205 14.82 15.05 -8.52
N PRO A 206 15.37 14.08 -7.79
CA PRO A 206 14.71 13.58 -6.60
C PRO A 206 14.59 14.75 -5.62
N LEU A 207 13.37 15.04 -5.16
CA LEU A 207 13.13 15.92 -4.02
C LEU A 207 13.87 15.33 -2.81
N ARG A 208 15.09 15.82 -2.57
CA ARG A 208 15.78 15.67 -1.28
C ARG A 208 14.98 16.49 -0.27
N LEU A 209 14.26 15.81 0.60
CA LEU A 209 13.86 16.40 1.88
C LEU A 209 15.16 16.68 2.65
N VAL A 210 15.56 17.95 2.66
CA VAL A 210 16.59 18.49 3.53
C VAL A 210 15.91 18.92 4.82
N ASN A 211 16.33 18.28 5.92
CA ASN A 211 16.44 18.71 7.31
C ASN A 211 17.07 17.47 7.98
N ASP A 212 18.31 17.46 8.47
CA ASP A 212 18.97 18.44 9.30
C ASP A 212 20.48 18.52 9.03
N THR A 213 21.04 19.70 9.34
CA THR A 213 22.47 20.00 9.48
C THR A 213 23.21 19.01 10.38
N GLU A 214 24.14 18.25 9.81
CA GLU A 214 25.22 17.62 10.57
C GLU A 214 26.42 18.56 10.60
N SER A 215 26.69 19.11 11.78
CA SER A 215 28.03 19.58 12.15
C SER A 215 28.85 18.35 12.50
N GLU A 216 29.85 18.03 11.68
CA GLU A 216 30.91 17.10 12.07
C GLU A 216 31.67 17.69 13.27
N GLY A 217 31.88 16.88 14.31
CA GLY A 217 32.71 17.26 15.45
C GLY A 217 32.47 16.46 16.72
N LEU A 218 33.41 15.54 16.97
CA LEU A 218 33.88 15.05 18.28
C LEU A 218 33.11 13.91 18.98
N ASP A 219 33.88 12.85 19.22
CA ASP A 219 33.63 11.74 20.13
C ASP A 219 33.08 12.18 21.49
N ALA A 220 31.88 11.70 21.82
CA ALA A 220 31.43 11.45 23.18
C ALA A 220 30.25 10.47 23.13
N GLN A 221 30.23 9.48 24.02
CA GLN A 221 29.13 8.54 24.21
C GLN A 221 27.79 9.28 24.42
N LYS A 222 27.04 9.51 23.33
CA LYS A 222 25.64 9.95 23.43
C LYS A 222 24.77 8.71 23.59
N GLU A 223 24.13 8.59 24.75
CA GLU A 223 22.97 7.73 24.93
C GLU A 223 22.01 7.97 23.76
N LYS A 224 21.76 6.93 22.97
CA LYS A 224 20.81 7.02 21.85
C LYS A 224 19.42 7.17 22.43
N ASP A 225 18.72 8.20 21.99
CA ASP A 225 17.34 8.45 22.39
C ASP A 225 16.45 7.25 21.99
N THR A 226 15.94 6.56 23.00
CA THR A 226 15.05 5.39 22.85
C THR A 226 13.57 5.78 22.87
N SER A 227 13.24 7.08 22.93
CA SER A 227 11.87 7.60 22.96
C SER A 227 11.06 7.24 21.71
N SER A 228 11.72 7.00 20.58
CA SER A 228 11.07 6.56 19.34
C SER A 228 10.58 5.11 19.37
N VAL A 229 10.93 4.34 20.41
CA VAL A 229 10.52 2.93 20.56
C VAL A 229 9.33 2.85 21.52
N GLY A 230 8.16 2.58 20.95
CA GLY A 230 6.90 2.49 21.69
C GLY A 230 6.86 1.38 22.75
N ASN A 231 6.00 1.56 23.75
CA ASN A 231 5.83 0.64 24.88
C ASN A 231 5.45 -0.79 24.46
N ASP A 232 4.76 -0.96 23.34
CA ASP A 232 4.40 -2.28 22.81
C ASP A 232 5.63 -3.08 22.37
N VAL A 233 6.58 -2.42 21.70
CA VAL A 233 7.85 -3.03 21.28
C VAL A 233 8.67 -3.42 22.51
N ARG A 234 8.73 -2.54 23.52
CA ARG A 234 9.38 -2.82 24.81
C ARG A 234 8.73 -4.01 25.52
N GLY A 235 7.40 -4.11 25.48
CA GLY A 235 6.65 -5.24 26.03
C GLY A 235 6.92 -6.56 25.33
N ILE A 236 7.09 -6.56 24.00
CA ILE A 236 7.48 -7.75 23.23
C ILE A 236 8.91 -8.19 23.59
N ILE A 237 9.85 -7.24 23.70
CA ILE A 237 11.25 -7.52 24.11
C ILE A 237 11.27 -8.20 25.49
N VAL A 238 10.54 -7.66 26.48
CA VAL A 238 10.45 -8.27 27.83
C VAL A 238 9.82 -9.65 27.80
N ARG A 239 8.75 -9.84 27.04
CA ARG A 239 8.05 -11.13 26.97
C ARG A 239 8.91 -12.21 26.36
N MET A 240 9.57 -11.93 25.24
CA MET A 240 10.43 -12.89 24.55
C MET A 240 11.70 -13.18 25.33
N HIS A 241 12.29 -12.17 25.99
CA HIS A 241 13.45 -12.40 26.84
C HIS A 241 13.11 -13.31 28.04
N ARG A 242 11.96 -13.09 28.70
CA ARG A 242 11.46 -13.98 29.77
C ARG A 242 11.16 -15.40 29.27
N ALA A 243 10.79 -15.55 28.00
CA ALA A 243 10.60 -16.85 27.36
C ALA A 243 11.93 -17.55 26.99
N GLY A 244 13.08 -16.93 27.25
CA GLY A 244 14.41 -17.49 26.96
C GLY A 244 14.85 -17.32 25.50
N ASP A 245 14.17 -16.48 24.70
CA ASP A 245 14.59 -16.25 23.31
C ASP A 245 15.91 -15.47 23.24
N SER A 246 16.75 -15.81 22.25
CA SER A 246 18.02 -15.12 22.03
C SER A 246 17.81 -13.68 21.56
N LEU A 247 18.69 -12.77 21.99
CA LEU A 247 18.62 -11.34 21.63
C LEU A 247 18.57 -11.11 20.11
N LYS A 248 19.23 -11.96 19.32
CA LYS A 248 19.16 -11.93 17.86
C LYS A 248 17.74 -12.17 17.35
N LYS A 249 17.09 -13.24 17.82
CA LYS A 249 15.70 -13.60 17.47
C LYS A 249 14.72 -12.51 17.90
N ILE A 250 14.95 -11.91 19.08
CA ILE A 250 14.12 -10.80 19.57
C ILE A 250 14.28 -9.59 18.64
N SER A 251 15.52 -9.20 18.30
CA SER A 251 15.80 -8.05 17.42
C SER A 251 15.18 -8.17 16.03
N ASP A 252 15.16 -9.40 15.48
CA ASP A 252 14.53 -9.70 14.21
C ASP A 252 13.00 -9.61 14.30
N THR A 253 12.43 -10.10 15.41
CA THR A 253 10.97 -10.09 15.65
C THR A 253 10.42 -8.68 15.84
N VAL A 254 11.16 -7.80 16.53
CA VAL A 254 10.73 -6.40 16.73
C VAL A 254 11.16 -5.46 15.59
N GLY A 255 11.82 -5.98 14.56
CA GLY A 255 12.27 -5.19 13.41
C GLY A 255 13.33 -4.14 13.74
N LEU A 256 14.07 -4.34 14.84
CA LEU A 256 15.18 -3.49 15.27
C LEU A 256 16.52 -4.21 15.01
N ASN A 257 16.69 -4.72 13.80
CA ASN A 257 17.90 -5.41 13.33
C ASN A 257 18.71 -4.56 12.33
N GLY A 258 19.88 -5.06 11.92
CA GLY A 258 20.77 -4.39 10.96
C GLY A 258 21.18 -2.98 11.42
N ARG A 259 20.86 -1.95 10.62
CA ARG A 259 21.18 -0.54 10.94
C ARG A 259 20.50 -0.04 12.23
N LYS A 260 19.40 -0.68 12.64
CA LYS A 260 18.65 -0.35 13.88
C LYS A 260 19.06 -1.20 15.08
N TYR A 261 19.99 -2.14 14.91
CA TYR A 261 20.47 -3.01 16.00
C TYR A 261 21.11 -2.25 17.17
N PRO A 262 21.85 -1.14 16.96
CA PRO A 262 22.33 -0.34 18.09
C PRO A 262 21.21 0.30 18.92
N LEU A 263 20.07 0.63 18.31
CA LEU A 263 18.90 1.14 19.02
C LEU A 263 18.23 0.03 19.85
N PHE A 264 18.16 -1.19 19.30
CA PHE A 264 17.73 -2.37 20.05
C PHE A 264 18.58 -2.60 21.30
N MET A 265 19.91 -2.55 21.18
CA MET A 265 20.82 -2.72 22.31
C MET A 265 20.64 -1.63 23.37
N ALA A 266 20.38 -0.38 22.97
CA ALA A 266 20.07 0.70 23.90
C ALA A 266 18.78 0.43 24.69
N VAL A 267 17.73 -0.05 24.03
CA VAL A 267 16.46 -0.44 24.67
C VAL A 267 16.65 -1.65 25.60
N CYS A 268 17.41 -2.66 25.21
CA CYS A 268 17.71 -3.81 26.06
C CYS A 268 18.49 -3.40 27.32
N ASN A 269 19.46 -2.48 27.19
CA ASN A 269 20.19 -1.94 28.33
C ASN A 269 19.28 -1.13 29.27
N GLU A 270 18.38 -0.31 28.72
CA GLU A 270 17.37 0.44 29.49
C GLU A 270 16.42 -0.49 30.25
N LEU A 271 16.03 -1.61 29.64
CA LEU A 271 15.19 -2.64 30.25
C LEU A 271 15.93 -3.58 31.21
N GLY A 272 17.22 -3.32 31.49
CA GLY A 272 18.03 -4.10 32.44
C GLY A 272 18.51 -5.47 31.91
N MET A 273 18.41 -5.72 30.61
CA MET A 273 18.79 -6.98 29.96
C MET A 273 20.27 -6.93 29.58
N LYS A 274 21.15 -7.22 30.55
CA LYS A 274 22.59 -7.29 30.28
C LYS A 274 22.93 -8.58 29.53
N LYS A 275 23.88 -8.50 28.60
CA LYS A 275 24.59 -9.66 28.06
C LYS A 275 25.17 -10.45 29.24
N GLU A 276 24.88 -11.75 29.34
CA GLU A 276 25.76 -12.65 30.07
C GLU A 276 27.17 -12.48 29.48
N LYS A 277 28.13 -12.08 30.33
CA LYS A 277 29.53 -12.10 29.96
C LYS A 277 29.91 -13.57 29.80
N GLU A 278 30.16 -14.00 28.57
CA GLU A 278 30.86 -15.26 28.31
C GLU A 278 32.21 -15.22 29.04
N ALA A 279 32.42 -16.23 29.88
CA ALA A 279 33.71 -16.64 30.40
C ALA A 279 34.43 -17.51 29.36
#